data_AF-A0A527ZU56-F1
#
_entry.id   AF-A0A527ZU56-F1
#
_cell.length_a   1.000
_cell.length_b   1.000
_cell.length_c   1.000
_cell.angle_alpha   90.00
_cell.angle_beta   90.00
_cell.angle_gamma   90.00
#
_symmetry.space_group_name_H-M   'P 1'
#
loop_
_entity.id
_entity.type
_entity.pdbx_description
1 polymer ?
#
loop_
_entity_poly.entity_id
_entity_poly.type
_entity_poly.pdbx_seq_one_letter_code
_entity_poly.pdbx_strand_id
1 'polypeptide(L)'
;MIITRRTFVKAAAASSATLILPAAAPGAPPAPAMRTVPSSGEMLPAVGLGTWITFNVGDDPVLRDECAEVMAAFFAAGGRMIDSSPMYGSSQPVIGYGLEKLGRPEALFSAEKVWTSS
;
A
#
# COMPACT_ATOMS: atom_id res chain seq x y z
N MET A 1 5.51 35.62 -47.33
CA MET A 1 4.79 35.83 -46.06
C MET A 1 5.64 36.72 -45.16
N ILE A 2 5.22 37.97 -44.92
CA ILE A 2 6.01 38.93 -44.13
C ILE A 2 5.65 38.73 -42.65
N ILE A 3 6.61 38.28 -41.84
CA ILE A 3 6.44 38.22 -40.39
C ILE A 3 6.63 39.64 -39.85
N THR A 4 5.57 40.22 -39.31
CA THR A 4 5.64 41.54 -38.68
C THR A 4 6.20 41.43 -37.26
N ARG A 5 6.86 42.48 -36.75
CA ARG A 5 7.35 42.54 -35.35
C ARG A 5 6.26 42.17 -34.34
N ARG A 6 5.02 42.60 -34.58
CA ARG A 6 3.87 42.29 -33.74
C ARG A 6 3.54 40.79 -33.73
N THR A 7 3.62 40.13 -34.89
CA THR A 7 3.39 38.68 -35.01
C THR A 7 4.50 37.89 -34.31
N PHE A 8 5.75 38.34 -34.45
CA PHE A 8 6.90 37.72 -33.79
C PHE A 8 6.83 37.81 -32.25
N VAL A 9 6.51 38.99 -31.70
CA VAL A 9 6.38 39.18 -30.25
C VAL A 9 5.23 38.35 -29.67
N LYS A 10 4.09 38.24 -30.37
CA LYS A 10 2.97 37.40 -29.94
C LYS A 10 3.34 35.92 -29.91
N ALA A 11 4.05 35.43 -30.92
CA ALA A 11 4.50 34.05 -30.97
C ALA A 11 5.53 33.74 -29.86
N ALA A 12 6.51 34.63 -29.65
CA ALA A 12 7.52 34.47 -28.61
C ALA A 12 6.90 34.47 -27.18
N ALA A 13 5.89 35.30 -26.94
CA ALA A 13 5.16 35.32 -25.66
C ALA A 13 4.30 34.06 -25.44
N ALA A 14 3.69 33.53 -26.51
CA ALA A 14 2.91 32.29 -26.43
C ALA A 14 3.80 31.06 -26.16
N SER A 15 4.99 30.99 -26.75
CA SER A 15 5.94 29.88 -26.53
C SER A 15 6.58 29.89 -25.14
N SER A 16 6.74 31.06 -24.52
CA SER A 16 7.25 31.16 -23.15
C SER A 16 6.18 30.83 -22.10
N ALA A 17 4.89 31.05 -22.38
CA ALA A 17 3.80 30.65 -21.49
C ALA A 17 3.72 29.12 -21.29
N THR A 18 4.06 28.32 -22.31
CA THR A 18 4.07 26.85 -22.20
C THR A 18 5.22 26.28 -21.37
N LEU A 19 6.29 27.05 -21.14
CA LEU A 19 7.43 26.61 -20.31
C LEU A 19 7.23 26.88 -18.81
N ILE A 20 6.19 27.64 -18.44
CA ILE A 20 5.87 28.01 -17.05
C ILE A 20 4.75 27.13 -16.48
N LEU A 21 4.02 26.42 -17.34
CA LEU A 21 3.04 25.43 -16.88
C LEU A 21 3.79 24.25 -16.27
N PRO A 22 3.57 23.93 -14.98
CA PRO A 22 4.12 22.71 -14.41
C PRO A 22 3.60 21.56 -15.27
N ALA A 23 4.51 20.79 -15.86
CA ALA A 23 4.13 19.48 -16.37
C ALA A 23 3.46 18.76 -15.20
N ALA A 24 2.22 18.29 -15.39
CA ALA A 24 1.55 17.47 -14.40
C ALA A 24 2.39 16.19 -14.25
N ALA A 25 3.30 16.20 -13.30
CA ALA A 25 3.97 14.99 -12.87
C ALA A 25 2.86 14.03 -12.44
N PRO A 26 2.88 12.75 -12.86
CA PRO A 26 1.96 11.78 -12.32
C PRO A 26 2.07 11.84 -10.80
N GLY A 27 1.02 12.32 -10.15
CA GLY A 27 1.01 12.55 -8.71
C GLY A 27 1.24 11.23 -8.00
N ALA A 28 2.15 11.22 -7.02
CA ALA A 28 2.29 10.08 -6.15
C ALA A 28 0.91 9.73 -5.54
N PRO A 29 0.57 8.44 -5.40
CA PRO A 29 -0.68 8.06 -4.77
C PRO A 29 -0.77 8.72 -3.37
N PRO A 30 -1.96 9.20 -2.98
CA PRO A 30 -2.12 9.87 -1.70
C PRO A 30 -1.72 8.93 -0.55
N ALA A 31 -1.02 9.46 0.43
CA ALA A 31 -0.64 8.71 1.62
C ALA A 31 -1.90 8.16 2.33
N PRO A 32 -1.81 6.96 2.95
CA PRO A 32 -2.96 6.39 3.64
C PRO A 32 -3.41 7.30 4.80
N ALA A 33 -4.71 7.36 5.03
CA ALA A 33 -5.24 8.02 6.22
C ALA A 33 -4.71 7.32 7.47
N MET A 34 -4.27 8.09 8.47
CA MET A 34 -3.64 7.56 9.68
C MET A 34 -4.56 7.70 10.89
N ARG A 35 -4.44 6.78 11.86
CA ARG A 35 -5.12 6.80 13.16
C ARG A 35 -4.16 6.44 14.28
N THR A 36 -4.34 7.06 15.44
CA THR A 36 -3.59 6.75 16.66
C THR A 36 -4.28 5.66 17.45
N VAL A 37 -3.54 4.65 17.88
CA VAL A 37 -4.01 3.67 18.87
C VAL A 37 -4.03 4.36 20.24
N PRO A 38 -5.19 4.55 20.91
CA PRO A 38 -5.27 5.41 22.08
C PRO A 38 -4.40 5.00 23.27
N SER A 39 -4.20 3.70 23.49
CA SER A 39 -3.44 3.18 24.63
C SER A 39 -1.94 3.27 24.46
N SER A 40 -1.42 3.04 23.24
CA SER A 40 0.01 3.02 22.95
C SER A 40 0.53 4.32 22.32
N GLY A 41 -0.35 5.13 21.74
CA GLY A 41 0.04 6.29 20.92
C GLY A 41 0.56 5.91 19.54
N GLU A 42 0.55 4.62 19.16
CA GLU A 42 1.11 4.20 17.88
C GLU A 42 0.27 4.70 16.70
N MET A 43 0.94 5.27 15.70
CA MET A 43 0.33 5.79 14.49
C MET A 43 0.29 4.71 13.41
N LEU A 44 -0.90 4.24 13.05
CA LEU A 44 -1.12 3.19 12.06
C LEU A 44 -2.00 3.71 10.90
N PRO A 45 -1.87 3.14 9.69
CA PRO A 45 -2.87 3.31 8.65
C PRO A 45 -4.26 2.93 9.16
N ALA A 46 -5.28 3.69 8.75
CA ALA A 46 -6.67 3.49 9.16
C ALA A 46 -7.26 2.16 8.66
N VAL A 47 -6.59 1.50 7.71
CA VAL A 47 -6.98 0.22 7.13
C VAL A 47 -5.90 -0.83 7.44
N GLY A 48 -6.34 -1.98 7.95
CA GLY A 48 -5.50 -3.16 8.17
C GLY A 48 -5.90 -4.32 7.25
N LEU A 49 -5.06 -5.36 7.22
CA LEU A 49 -5.29 -6.60 6.48
C LEU A 49 -5.90 -7.66 7.41
N GLY A 50 -7.16 -8.02 7.17
CA GLY A 50 -7.83 -9.13 7.83
C GLY A 50 -7.57 -10.46 7.14
N THR A 51 -7.36 -11.52 7.91
CA THR A 51 -6.94 -12.85 7.39
C THR A 51 -7.92 -13.98 7.67
N TRP A 52 -9.03 -13.70 8.37
CA TRP A 52 -10.06 -14.71 8.64
C TRP A 52 -10.69 -15.21 7.35
N ILE A 53 -10.79 -16.54 7.21
CA ILE A 53 -11.29 -17.28 6.03
C ILE A 53 -10.38 -17.14 4.80
N THR A 54 -10.02 -15.92 4.39
CA THR A 54 -9.31 -15.63 3.15
C THR A 54 -7.89 -16.20 3.10
N PHE A 55 -7.23 -16.30 4.25
CA PHE A 55 -5.87 -16.86 4.35
C PHE A 55 -5.89 -18.31 4.87
N ASN A 56 -7.08 -18.92 5.05
CA ASN A 56 -7.19 -20.31 5.47
C ASN A 56 -7.09 -21.27 4.26
N VAL A 57 -5.93 -21.27 3.61
CA VAL A 57 -5.69 -21.98 2.33
C VAL A 57 -4.88 -23.27 2.47
N GLY A 58 -4.52 -23.66 3.70
CA GLY A 58 -3.77 -24.87 3.98
C GLY A 58 -2.36 -24.83 3.39
N ASP A 59 -1.93 -25.97 2.84
CA ASP A 59 -0.61 -26.14 2.23
C ASP A 59 -0.61 -25.98 0.70
N ASP A 60 -1.69 -25.44 0.11
CA ASP A 60 -1.73 -25.19 -1.33
C ASP A 60 -0.68 -24.12 -1.71
N PRO A 61 0.35 -24.46 -2.50
CA PRO A 61 1.44 -23.54 -2.81
C PRO A 61 0.98 -22.36 -3.66
N VAL A 62 0.00 -22.55 -4.55
CA VAL A 62 -0.51 -21.49 -5.43
C VAL A 62 -1.27 -20.47 -4.60
N LEU A 63 -2.18 -20.93 -3.73
CA LEU A 63 -2.97 -20.03 -2.89
C LEU A 63 -2.11 -19.32 -1.83
N ARG A 64 -1.06 -19.99 -1.31
CA ARG A 64 -0.07 -19.36 -0.43
C ARG A 64 0.70 -18.25 -1.13
N ASP A 65 1.09 -18.47 -2.38
CA ASP A 65 1.72 -17.45 -3.20
C ASP A 65 0.76 -16.29 -3.48
N GLU A 66 -0.50 -16.55 -3.82
CA GLU A 66 -1.51 -15.49 -3.97
C GLU A 66 -1.69 -14.66 -2.69
N CYS A 67 -1.73 -15.31 -1.51
CA CYS A 67 -1.76 -14.61 -0.23
C CYS A 67 -0.52 -13.74 -0.02
N ALA A 68 0.66 -14.23 -0.39
CA ALA A 68 1.91 -13.47 -0.31
C ALA A 68 1.91 -12.26 -1.26
N GLU A 69 1.34 -12.38 -2.47
CA GLU A 69 1.17 -11.25 -3.39
C GLU A 69 0.19 -10.20 -2.84
N VAL A 70 -0.90 -10.62 -2.19
CA VAL A 70 -1.82 -9.71 -1.49
C VAL A 70 -1.08 -8.96 -0.37
N MET A 71 -0.26 -9.65 0.42
CA MET A 71 0.57 -9.01 1.44
C MET A 71 1.58 -8.03 0.81
N ALA A 72 2.23 -8.40 -0.29
CA ALA A 72 3.16 -7.53 -1.01
C ALA A 72 2.48 -6.23 -1.46
N ALA A 73 1.31 -6.35 -2.09
CA ALA A 73 0.50 -5.22 -2.53
C ALA A 73 0.04 -4.36 -1.33
N PHE A 74 -0.35 -4.98 -0.23
CA PHE A 74 -0.74 -4.29 1.00
C PHE A 74 0.40 -3.43 1.55
N PHE A 75 1.60 -3.99 1.68
CA PHE A 75 2.78 -3.23 2.13
C PHE A 75 3.19 -2.15 1.14
N ALA A 76 3.16 -2.43 -0.17
CA ALA A 76 3.47 -1.45 -1.21
C ALA A 76 2.49 -0.26 -1.20
N ALA A 77 1.23 -0.48 -0.80
CA ALA A 77 0.23 0.57 -0.61
C ALA A 77 0.37 1.33 0.72
N GLY A 78 1.40 1.05 1.53
CA GLY A 78 1.62 1.67 2.84
C GLY A 78 0.85 1.02 3.99
N GLY A 79 0.27 -0.16 3.76
CA GLY A 79 -0.33 -1.00 4.80
C GLY A 79 0.70 -1.47 5.83
N ARG A 80 0.25 -1.64 7.09
CA ARG A 80 1.12 -1.99 8.22
C ARG A 80 0.55 -3.06 9.14
N MET A 81 -0.73 -2.96 9.48
CA MET A 81 -1.36 -3.85 10.45
C MET A 81 -1.92 -5.11 9.79
N ILE A 82 -1.47 -6.29 10.23
CA ILE A 82 -2.05 -7.59 9.85
C ILE A 82 -2.73 -8.20 11.08
N ASP A 83 -3.98 -8.59 10.92
CA ASP A 83 -4.81 -9.21 11.95
C ASP A 83 -4.78 -10.74 11.85
N SER A 84 -4.59 -11.45 12.97
CA SER A 84 -4.49 -12.91 13.04
C SER A 84 -5.14 -13.51 14.30
N SER A 85 -5.31 -14.84 14.31
CA SER A 85 -5.74 -15.62 15.48
C SER A 85 -5.46 -17.12 15.28
N PRO A 86 -5.21 -17.91 16.35
CA PRO A 86 -5.15 -19.37 16.28
C PRO A 86 -6.43 -20.02 15.75
N MET A 87 -7.57 -19.35 15.88
CA MET A 87 -8.87 -19.86 15.41
C MET A 87 -9.09 -19.68 13.90
N TYR A 88 -8.20 -18.97 13.20
CA TYR A 88 -8.32 -18.69 11.77
C TYR A 88 -7.71 -19.81 10.90
N GLY A 89 -7.63 -21.03 11.43
CA GLY A 89 -7.11 -22.19 10.74
C GLY A 89 -5.64 -22.03 10.32
N SER A 90 -5.36 -22.25 9.03
CA SER A 90 -4.01 -22.18 8.45
C SER A 90 -3.49 -20.76 8.22
N SER A 91 -4.26 -19.72 8.54
CA SER A 91 -3.87 -18.32 8.27
C SER A 91 -2.52 -17.92 8.88
N GLN A 92 -2.22 -18.27 10.13
CA GLN A 92 -0.94 -17.90 10.76
C GLN A 92 0.28 -18.51 10.04
N PRO A 93 0.31 -19.83 9.74
CA PRO A 93 1.33 -20.40 8.86
C PRO A 93 1.43 -19.74 7.47
N VAL A 94 0.31 -19.35 6.87
CA VAL A 94 0.26 -18.70 5.55
C VAL A 94 0.83 -17.27 5.62
N ILE A 95 0.50 -16.50 6.66
CA ILE A 95 1.13 -15.20 6.94
C ILE A 95 2.64 -15.38 7.14
N GLY A 96 3.06 -16.39 7.92
CA GLY A 96 4.47 -16.70 8.13
C GLY A 96 5.22 -16.96 6.83
N TYR A 97 4.64 -17.76 5.94
CA TYR A 97 5.16 -18.01 4.60
C TYR A 97 5.32 -16.72 3.78
N GLY A 98 4.28 -15.88 3.73
CA GLY A 98 4.34 -14.60 3.03
C GLY A 98 5.41 -13.67 3.61
N LEU A 99 5.53 -13.60 4.94
CA LEU A 99 6.54 -12.77 5.61
C LEU A 99 7.96 -13.25 5.33
N GLU A 100 8.21 -14.56 5.28
CA GLU A 100 9.51 -15.11 4.89
C GLU A 100 9.85 -14.77 3.44
N LYS A 101 8.89 -14.94 2.52
CA LYS A 101 9.07 -14.61 1.09
C LYS A 101 9.33 -13.12 0.87
N LEU A 102 8.71 -12.24 1.66
CA LEU A 102 8.83 -10.79 1.56
C LEU A 102 9.99 -10.19 2.37
N GLY A 103 10.73 -11.01 3.12
CA GLY A 103 11.87 -10.53 3.92
C GLY A 103 11.48 -9.75 5.18
N ARG A 104 10.31 -10.05 5.77
CA ARG A 104 9.80 -9.51 7.06
C ARG A 104 9.85 -7.97 7.15
N PRO A 105 8.89 -7.26 6.53
CA PRO A 105 8.87 -5.79 6.53
C PRO A 105 8.88 -5.20 7.94
N GLU A 106 9.80 -4.26 8.22
CA GLU A 106 9.91 -3.56 9.51
C GLU A 106 8.64 -2.79 9.88
N ALA A 107 7.86 -2.40 8.88
CA ALA A 107 6.64 -1.64 9.06
C ALA A 107 5.46 -2.46 9.63
N LEU A 108 5.60 -3.79 9.71
CA LEU A 108 4.56 -4.70 10.18
C LEU A 108 4.18 -4.41 11.63
N PHE A 109 2.89 -4.19 11.86
CA PHE A 109 2.25 -4.26 13.16
C PHE A 109 1.41 -5.55 13.22
N SER A 110 1.79 -6.49 14.09
CA SER A 110 1.08 -7.77 14.23
C SER A 110 -0.03 -7.67 15.28
N ALA A 111 -1.28 -7.84 14.86
CA ALA A 111 -2.46 -7.84 15.73
C ALA A 111 -2.98 -9.27 15.94
N GLU A 112 -2.29 -10.01 16.81
CA GLU A 112 -2.61 -11.39 17.16
C GLU A 112 -3.66 -11.45 18.28
N LYS A 113 -4.63 -12.37 18.16
CA LYS A 113 -5.65 -12.63 19.20
C LYS A 113 -5.39 -13.98 19.85
N VAL A 114 -5.46 -14.05 21.18
CA VAL A 114 -5.40 -15.34 21.89
C VAL A 114 -6.82 -15.75 22.30
N TRP A 115 -7.36 -16.73 21.58
CA TRP A 115 -8.60 -17.42 21.92
C TRP A 115 -8.50 -18.84 21.40
N THR A 116 -8.70 -19.83 22.26
CA THR A 116 -8.65 -21.25 21.91
C THR A 116 -9.81 -21.94 22.61
N SER A 117 -10.46 -22.91 21.96
CA SER A 117 -11.35 -23.83 22.67
C SER A 117 -10.53 -24.63 23.68
N SER A 118 -11.01 -24.69 24.93
CA SER A 118 -10.42 -25.46 26.02
C SER A 118 -10.20 -26.93 25.66
#